data_AF-A0A2S9GP29-F1
#
_entry.id   AF-A0A2S9GP29-F1
#
_cell.length_a   1.000
_cell.length_b   1.000
_cell.length_c   1.000
_cell.angle_alpha   90.00
_cell.angle_beta   90.00
_cell.angle_gamma   90.00
#
_symmetry.space_group_name_H-M   'P 1'
#
loop_
_entity.id
_entity.type
_entity.pdbx_description
1 polymer ?
#
loop_
_entity_poly.entity_id
_entity_poly.type
_entity_poly.pdbx_seq_one_letter_code
_entity_poly.pdbx_strand_id
1 'polypeptide(L)' 'RRAAQDGWAVRVHRTGEPGASWVAGGMLAPHSEGWPGEERLLRLGLESLRLWHDSFLESLPREVVTARESLVVAVD' A
#
# COMPACT_ATOMS: atom_id res chain seq x y z
N ARG A 1 -4.85 2.13 -12.26
CA ARG A 1 -3.58 2.29 -13.00
C ARG A 1 -3.20 1.01 -13.76
N ARG A 2 -3.06 -0.14 -13.09
CA ARG A 2 -2.68 -1.43 -13.71
C ARG A 2 -3.45 -1.76 -15.00
N ALA A 3 -4.79 -1.77 -14.96
CA ALA A 3 -5.60 -2.04 -16.16
C ALA A 3 -5.28 -1.12 -17.35
N ALA A 4 -5.03 0.17 -17.14
CA ALA A 4 -4.64 1.07 -18.23
C ALA A 4 -3.21 0.78 -18.74
N GLN A 5 -2.29 0.38 -17.84
CA GLN A 5 -0.94 -0.04 -18.23
C GLN A 5 -0.95 -1.34 -19.04
N ASP A 6 -1.94 -2.20 -18.79
CA ASP A 6 -2.16 -3.45 -19.53
C ASP A 6 -2.91 -3.22 -20.85
N GLY A 7 -3.09 -1.96 -21.29
CA GLY A 7 -3.66 -1.60 -22.59
C GLY A 7 -5.17 -1.45 -22.64
N TRP A 8 -5.87 -1.53 -21.51
CA TRP A 8 -7.33 -1.40 -21.47
C TRP A 8 -7.78 0.06 -21.50
N ALA A 9 -8.91 0.33 -22.16
CA ALA A 9 -9.59 1.62 -22.05
C ALA A 9 -10.27 1.73 -20.67
N VAL A 10 -9.84 2.69 -19.85
CA VAL A 10 -10.30 2.82 -18.45
C VAL A 10 -10.94 4.19 -18.21
N ARG A 11 -12.09 4.19 -17.51
CA ARG A 11 -12.72 5.40 -16.96
C ARG A 11 -12.96 5.20 -15.45
N VAL A 12 -12.55 6.17 -14.64
CA VAL A 12 -12.80 6.17 -13.18
C VAL A 12 -13.92 7.14 -12.86
N HIS A 13 -14.97 6.65 -12.21
CA HIS A 13 -16.06 7.47 -11.70
C HIS A 13 -15.87 7.67 -10.19
N ARG A 14 -15.81 8.93 -9.75
CA ARG A 14 -15.68 9.31 -8.33
C ARG A 14 -16.44 10.60 -8.06
N THR A 15 -16.79 10.84 -6.80
CA THR A 15 -17.25 12.15 -6.34
C THR A 15 -16.05 13.10 -6.15
N GLY A 16 -16.34 14.38 -5.92
CA GLY A 16 -15.33 15.37 -5.53
C GLY A 16 -14.87 15.22 -4.08
N GLU A 17 -15.67 14.56 -3.24
CA GLU A 17 -15.42 14.42 -1.81
C GLU A 17 -14.28 13.42 -1.51
N PRO A 18 -13.32 13.77 -0.64
CA PRO A 18 -12.29 12.84 -0.19
C PRO A 18 -12.88 11.67 0.61
N GLY A 19 -12.38 10.45 0.35
CA GLY A 19 -12.74 9.24 1.10
C GLY A 19 -11.75 8.90 2.22
N ALA A 20 -11.90 7.72 2.81
CA ALA A 20 -11.05 7.22 3.89
C ALA A 20 -9.54 7.21 3.54
N SER A 21 -9.19 7.09 2.27
CA SER A 21 -7.81 7.17 1.79
C SER A 21 -7.13 8.52 2.07
N TRP A 22 -7.91 9.59 2.26
CA TRP A 22 -7.38 10.92 2.58
C TRP A 22 -6.96 11.05 4.05
N VAL A 23 -7.66 10.35 4.94
CA VAL A 23 -7.46 10.44 6.39
C VAL A 23 -6.69 9.25 6.97
N ALA A 24 -6.40 8.23 6.14
CA ALA A 24 -5.61 7.08 6.55
C ALA A 24 -4.18 7.52 6.93
N GLY A 25 -3.65 6.96 8.03
CA GLY A 25 -2.29 7.26 8.49
C GLY A 25 -1.17 6.74 7.59
N GLY A 26 -1.49 5.90 6.59
CA GLY A 26 -0.54 5.42 5.59
C GLY A 26 0.49 4.40 6.09
N MET A 27 0.27 3.78 7.25
CA MET A 27 1.11 2.70 7.75
C MET A 27 1.01 1.46 6.85
N LEU A 28 2.14 0.78 6.63
CA LEU A 28 2.24 -0.45 5.83
C LEU A 28 2.82 -1.57 6.71
N ALA A 29 2.07 -2.00 7.72
CA ALA A 29 2.57 -2.85 8.80
C ALA A 29 1.83 -4.21 8.90
N PRO A 30 1.89 -5.06 7.85
CA PRO A 30 1.11 -6.31 7.80
C PRO A 30 1.45 -7.28 8.94
N HIS A 31 2.64 -7.19 9.53
CA HIS A 31 3.03 -8.04 10.67
C HIS A 31 2.34 -7.65 11.99
N SER A 32 2.00 -6.38 12.20
CA SER A 32 1.41 -5.89 13.45
C SER A 32 -0.08 -5.57 13.35
N GLU A 33 -0.60 -5.41 12.13
CA GLU A 33 -2.01 -5.08 11.89
C GLU A 33 -2.91 -6.31 11.71
N GLY A 34 -2.32 -7.50 11.52
CA GLY A 34 -3.07 -8.75 11.37
C GLY A 34 -3.51 -9.37 12.70
N TRP A 35 -4.59 -10.15 12.68
CA TRP A 35 -5.08 -10.90 13.83
C TRP A 35 -4.75 -12.40 13.74
N PRO A 36 -4.65 -13.11 14.89
CA PRO A 36 -4.52 -14.57 14.89
C PRO A 36 -5.68 -15.23 14.11
N GLY A 37 -5.36 -16.19 13.23
CA GLY A 37 -6.33 -16.85 12.35
C GLY A 37 -6.55 -16.16 11.00
N GLU A 38 -5.85 -15.06 10.71
CA GLU A 38 -5.93 -14.32 9.45
C GLU A 38 -4.75 -14.59 8.50
N GLU A 39 -4.27 -15.84 8.42
CA GLU A 39 -3.02 -16.18 7.70
C GLU A 39 -3.08 -15.81 6.20
N ARG A 40 -4.27 -15.84 5.61
CA ARG A 40 -4.48 -15.41 4.23
C ARG A 40 -4.32 -13.89 4.06
N LEU A 41 -4.84 -13.10 5.00
CA LEU A 41 -4.69 -11.63 4.97
C LEU A 41 -3.25 -11.23 5.25
N LEU A 42 -2.59 -11.89 6.20
CA LEU A 42 -1.16 -11.70 6.45
C LEU A 42 -0.36 -11.94 5.16
N ARG A 43 -0.58 -13.06 4.47
CA ARG A 43 0.12 -13.37 3.21
C ARG A 43 -0.12 -12.31 2.14
N LEU A 44 -1.36 -11.84 2.00
CA LEU A 44 -1.70 -10.78 1.05
C LEU A 44 -1.01 -9.46 1.41
N GLY A 45 -0.98 -9.10 2.70
CA GLY A 45 -0.31 -7.90 3.20
C GLY A 45 1.19 -7.92 2.96
N LEU A 46 1.84 -9.07 3.19
CA LEU A 46 3.27 -9.26 2.91
C LEU A 46 3.60 -9.14 1.42
N GLU A 47 2.77 -9.74 0.55
CA GLU A 47 2.95 -9.60 -0.89
C GLU A 47 2.71 -8.17 -1.37
N SER A 48 1.71 -7.48 -0.81
CA SER A 48 1.47 -6.06 -1.09
C SER A 48 2.65 -5.18 -0.64
N LEU A 49 3.24 -5.44 0.52
CA LEU A 49 4.42 -4.72 1.03
C LEU A 49 5.64 -4.97 0.13
N ARG A 50 5.81 -6.20 -0.35
CA ARG A 50 6.85 -6.54 -1.32
C ARG A 50 6.67 -5.75 -2.63
N LEU A 51 5.47 -5.74 -3.20
CA LEU A 51 5.16 -4.97 -4.41
C LEU A 51 5.35 -3.45 -4.21
N TRP A 52 5.06 -2.95 -3.00
CA TRP A 52 5.31 -1.55 -2.63
C TRP A 52 6.79 -1.20 -2.80
N HIS A 53 7.68 -1.98 -2.19
CA HIS A 53 9.13 -1.76 -2.25
C HIS A 53 9.69 -2.00 -3.66
N ASP A 54 9.35 -3.14 -4.28
CA ASP A 54 10.02 -3.61 -5.49
C ASP A 54 9.60 -2.84 -6.75
N SER A 55 8.43 -2.19 -6.75
CA SER A 55 7.89 -1.63 -7.99
C SER A 55 7.11 -0.32 -7.82
N PHE A 56 6.32 -0.19 -6.76
CA PHE A 56 5.48 0.99 -6.62
C PHE A 56 6.31 2.22 -6.23
N LEU A 57 7.25 2.05 -5.30
CA LEU A 57 8.11 3.12 -4.79
C LEU A 57 8.92 3.78 -5.91
N GLU A 58 9.43 3.00 -6.87
CA GLU A 58 10.16 3.51 -8.03
C GLU A 58 9.30 4.39 -8.95
N SER A 59 7.97 4.22 -8.89
CA SER A 59 7.04 4.98 -9.72
C SER A 59 6.62 6.33 -9.12
N LEU A 60 7.03 6.62 -7.87
CA LEU A 60 6.71 7.85 -7.17
C LEU A 60 7.78 8.94 -7.41
N PRO A 61 7.39 10.24 -7.37
CA PRO A 61 8.36 11.32 -7.36
C PRO A 61 9.30 11.21 -6.15
N ARG A 62 10.58 11.53 -6.34
CA ARG A 62 11.60 11.36 -5.29
C ARG A 62 11.31 12.24 -4.06
N GLU A 63 10.65 13.36 -4.26
CA GLU A 63 10.32 14.35 -3.24
C GLU A 63 9.26 13.84 -2.25
N VAL A 64 8.51 12.80 -2.62
CA VAL A 64 7.53 12.15 -1.74
C VAL A 64 8.21 11.22 -0.73
N VAL A 65 9.42 10.74 -1.04
CA VAL A 65 10.16 9.79 -0.18
C VAL A 65 10.96 10.56 0.86
N THR A 66 10.41 10.66 2.07
CA THR A 66 11.03 11.37 3.20
C THR A 66 11.97 10.48 4.04
N ALA A 67 11.84 9.16 3.92
CA ALA A 67 12.70 8.16 4.56
C ALA A 67 12.84 6.93 3.64
N ARG A 68 13.98 6.24 3.71
CA ARG A 68 14.26 5.03 2.90
C ARG A 68 14.31 3.73 3.70
N GLU A 69 14.36 3.87 5.01
CA GLU A 69 14.42 2.74 5.94
C GLU A 69 13.30 2.91 6.96
N SER A 70 12.70 1.80 7.32
CA SER A 70 11.63 1.72 8.31
C SER A 70 11.94 0.55 9.25
N LEU A 71 11.78 0.78 10.54
CA LEU A 71 11.91 -0.23 11.58
C LEU A 71 10.51 -0.53 12.12
N VAL A 72 10.11 -1.80 12.06
CA VAL A 72 8.90 -2.29 12.73
C VAL A 72 9.33 -3.01 13.99
N VAL A 73 8.86 -2.53 15.14
CA VAL A 73 9.07 -3.16 16.43
C VAL A 73 7.72 -3.69 16.91
N ALA A 74 7.63 -5.00 17.07
CA ALA A 74 6.54 -5.63 17.80
C ALA A 74 7.06 -6.01 19.19
N VAL A 75 6.31 -5.66 20.22
CA VAL A 75 6.58 -6.06 21.61
C VAL A 75 5.37 -6.86 22.07
N ASP A 76 5.63 -8.00 22.70
CA ASP A 76 4.64 -8.82 23.41
C ASP A 76 4.38 -8.24 24.81
#